data_AF-A0A661R9D7-F1
#
_entry.id   AF-A0A661R9D7-F1
#
_cell.length_a   1.000
_cell.length_b   1.000
_cell.length_c   1.000
_cell.angle_alpha   90.00
_cell.angle_beta   90.00
_cell.angle_gamma   90.00
#
_symmetry.space_group_name_H-M   'P 1'
#
loop_
_entity.id
_entity.type
_entity.pdbx_description
1 polymer ?
#
loop_
_entity_poly.entity_id
_entity_poly.type
_entity_poly.pdbx_seq_one_letter_code
_entity_poly.pdbx_strand_id
1 'polypeptide(L)'
;LVFNAYISDTELLETINQEFGIETPPALASRKGYIDSLNDFLLETFSNGGNAVLLIDEAQNLSPTVLEQIRMLSNLETEKEKLLQIILVGQSELRNLLSAPSLKQLDERIMVRFDLKPLDKEDIRGYVEHRLVVAGGKGDVKFTKGALDAIYEYSQGNPRRINGVCDRALLISYSKDEFNISRQTVQKAIKEIRGTLPIEPAPTVPLHKKPVSLYFLLFLLIIAAAFAGWIYREPISAIILPGEKVTVEKAVSASRTASEPKAKGASIYLDDQTSLASLFRLFGEEDSNDTNAADTTHLGLFSFSARPEHYRLFKKPFRLRITGSESPSEAGSDAALPSSESRYLVIRKITPQGAIVIDTEGKERPVGNEFILKQWTGDVSWVYPYENKNTILLKGMRGDDVLILQQALTDVGYPVEQTGIYGEQTFEQVMKFQNDFRLLTDGVCGIRTRGLLYQISDIAHFS
;
A
#
# COMPACT_ATOMS: atom_id res chain seq x y z
N LEU A 1 -18.62 7.15 -5.63
CA LEU A 1 -17.88 7.83 -4.53
C LEU A 1 -18.89 8.52 -3.63
N VAL A 2 -19.07 8.06 -2.39
CA VAL A 2 -20.12 8.58 -1.49
C VAL A 2 -19.58 9.76 -0.67
N PHE A 3 -20.11 10.97 -0.87
CA PHE A 3 -19.70 12.21 -0.18
C PHE A 3 -20.85 12.82 0.64
N ASN A 4 -21.30 12.17 1.72
CA ASN A 4 -22.15 12.87 2.71
C ASN A 4 -22.05 12.24 4.11
N ALA A 5 -21.84 13.09 5.13
CA ALA A 5 -21.51 12.72 6.51
C ALA A 5 -22.74 12.43 7.41
N TYR A 6 -23.96 12.56 6.88
CA TYR A 6 -25.22 12.31 7.61
C TYR A 6 -26.19 11.41 6.86
N ILE A 7 -25.63 10.45 6.12
CA ILE A 7 -26.41 9.48 5.35
C ILE A 7 -27.07 8.48 6.31
N SER A 8 -28.38 8.28 6.17
CA SER A 8 -29.09 7.16 6.79
C SER A 8 -28.75 5.84 6.11
N ASP A 9 -29.00 4.71 6.77
CA ASP A 9 -28.72 3.39 6.18
C ASP A 9 -29.35 3.16 4.79
N THR A 10 -30.53 3.72 4.57
CA THR A 10 -31.28 3.56 3.32
C THR A 10 -30.75 4.49 2.24
N GLU A 11 -30.40 5.73 2.60
CA GLU A 11 -29.75 6.68 1.68
C GLU A 11 -28.37 6.18 1.23
N LEU A 12 -27.64 5.43 2.09
CA LEU A 12 -26.36 4.83 1.68
C LEU A 12 -26.59 3.83 0.54
N LEU A 13 -27.56 2.94 0.71
CA LEU A 13 -27.87 1.92 -0.30
C LEU A 13 -28.38 2.55 -1.59
N GLU A 14 -29.23 3.58 -1.48
CA GLU A 14 -29.70 4.35 -2.63
C GLU A 14 -28.53 5.00 -3.37
N THR A 15 -27.62 5.67 -2.64
CA THR A 15 -26.44 6.33 -3.22
C THR A 15 -25.53 5.30 -3.88
N ILE A 16 -25.32 4.13 -3.25
CA ILE A 16 -24.53 3.05 -3.83
C ILE A 16 -25.14 2.59 -5.15
N ASN A 17 -26.45 2.33 -5.19
CA ASN A 17 -27.13 1.90 -6.41
C ASN A 17 -27.02 2.96 -7.52
N GLN A 18 -27.23 4.23 -7.18
CA GLN A 18 -27.09 5.34 -8.14
C GLN A 18 -25.66 5.45 -8.71
N GLU A 19 -24.64 5.33 -7.85
CA GLU A 19 -23.23 5.41 -8.26
C GLU A 19 -22.79 4.21 -9.13
N PHE A 20 -23.41 3.04 -8.93
CA PHE A 20 -23.23 1.89 -9.82
C PHE A 20 -24.10 1.95 -11.09
N GLY A 21 -24.98 2.95 -11.23
CA GLY A 21 -25.88 3.10 -12.37
C GLY A 21 -27.09 2.17 -12.35
N ILE A 22 -27.48 1.69 -11.16
CA ILE A 22 -28.62 0.77 -10.96
C ILE A 22 -29.90 1.58 -10.80
N GLU A 23 -30.81 1.47 -11.78
CA GLU A 23 -32.12 2.09 -11.69
C GLU A 23 -33.03 1.29 -10.75
N THR A 24 -33.35 1.86 -9.59
CA THR A 24 -34.34 1.26 -8.67
C THR A 24 -35.70 1.92 -8.87
N PRO A 25 -36.73 1.20 -9.37
CA PRO A 25 -38.07 1.78 -9.52
C PRO A 25 -38.63 2.27 -8.17
N PRO A 26 -39.44 3.34 -8.15
CA PRO A 26 -40.04 3.86 -6.90
C PRO A 26 -40.86 2.82 -6.12
N ALA A 27 -41.43 1.83 -6.82
CA ALA A 27 -42.18 0.72 -6.20
C ALA A 27 -41.29 -0.24 -5.40
N LEU A 28 -39.98 -0.27 -5.67
CA LEU A 28 -38.97 -1.08 -4.98
C LEU A 28 -38.07 -0.24 -4.05
N ALA A 29 -38.40 1.05 -3.85
CA ALA A 29 -37.66 1.99 -2.99
C ALA A 29 -37.79 1.62 -1.49
N SER A 30 -37.13 0.51 -1.14
CA SER A 30 -37.07 -0.07 0.17
C SER A 30 -35.66 -0.62 0.38
N ARG A 31 -35.23 -0.77 1.63
CA ARG A 31 -33.92 -1.36 1.95
C ARG A 31 -33.69 -2.68 1.22
N LYS A 32 -34.69 -3.56 1.24
CA LYS A 32 -34.61 -4.87 0.57
C LYS A 32 -34.49 -4.70 -0.93
N GLY A 33 -35.32 -3.87 -1.56
CA GLY A 33 -35.27 -3.64 -3.00
C GLY A 33 -33.92 -3.09 -3.47
N TYR A 34 -33.29 -2.19 -2.69
CA TYR A 34 -31.94 -1.71 -3.00
C TYR A 34 -30.89 -2.82 -2.93
N ILE A 35 -30.93 -3.66 -1.89
CA ILE A 35 -30.01 -4.79 -1.73
C ILE A 35 -30.20 -5.83 -2.83
N ASP A 36 -31.45 -6.17 -3.15
CA ASP A 36 -31.76 -7.16 -4.19
C ASP A 36 -31.26 -6.67 -5.55
N SER A 37 -31.55 -5.41 -5.91
CA SER A 37 -31.07 -4.80 -7.16
C SER A 37 -29.54 -4.71 -7.21
N LEU A 38 -28.89 -4.40 -6.09
CA LEU A 38 -27.44 -4.38 -5.99
C LEU A 38 -26.87 -5.79 -6.20
N ASN A 39 -27.45 -6.80 -5.55
CA ASN A 39 -26.98 -8.19 -5.68
C ASN A 39 -27.11 -8.70 -7.12
N ASP A 40 -28.22 -8.42 -7.80
CA ASP A 40 -28.42 -8.80 -9.20
C ASP A 40 -27.37 -8.14 -10.11
N PHE A 41 -27.12 -6.85 -9.92
CA PHE A 41 -26.06 -6.13 -10.64
C PHE A 41 -24.67 -6.71 -10.37
N LEU A 42 -24.35 -7.04 -9.12
CA LEU A 42 -23.04 -7.60 -8.76
C LEU A 42 -22.85 -9.00 -9.36
N LEU A 43 -23.90 -9.84 -9.37
CA LEU A 43 -23.88 -11.15 -10.01
C LEU A 43 -23.70 -11.03 -11.54
N GLU A 44 -24.39 -10.09 -12.18
CA GLU A 44 -24.23 -9.82 -13.60
C GLU A 44 -22.81 -9.36 -13.92
N THR A 45 -22.31 -8.37 -13.17
CA THR A 45 -20.95 -7.83 -13.31
C THR A 45 -19.90 -8.95 -13.16
N PHE A 46 -20.08 -9.81 -12.16
CA PHE A 46 -19.21 -10.96 -11.92
C PHE A 46 -19.28 -11.99 -13.06
N SER A 47 -20.48 -12.31 -13.54
CA SER A 47 -20.67 -13.26 -14.66
C SER A 47 -20.01 -12.78 -15.95
N ASN A 48 -19.89 -11.47 -16.12
CA ASN A 48 -19.19 -10.82 -17.23
C ASN A 48 -17.67 -10.68 -17.00
N GLY A 49 -17.13 -11.21 -15.89
CA GLY A 49 -15.71 -11.15 -15.52
C GLY A 49 -15.27 -9.79 -14.98
N GLY A 50 -16.22 -8.93 -14.57
CA GLY A 50 -15.96 -7.64 -13.94
C GLY A 50 -15.83 -7.74 -12.42
N ASN A 51 -15.21 -6.73 -11.81
CA ASN A 51 -15.08 -6.60 -10.36
C ASN A 51 -15.71 -5.30 -9.90
N ALA A 52 -16.60 -5.37 -8.91
CA ALA A 52 -17.20 -4.19 -8.30
C ALA A 52 -16.38 -3.72 -7.07
N VAL A 53 -16.06 -2.44 -7.04
CA VAL A 53 -15.32 -1.81 -5.93
C VAL A 53 -16.12 -0.65 -5.36
N LEU A 54 -16.43 -0.72 -4.07
CA LEU A 54 -17.05 0.34 -3.30
C LEU A 54 -15.99 1.08 -2.49
N LEU A 55 -15.72 2.33 -2.86
CA LEU A 55 -14.82 3.21 -2.13
C LEU A 55 -15.62 4.24 -1.32
N ILE A 56 -15.39 4.23 -0.01
CA ILE A 56 -16.06 5.11 0.95
C ILE A 56 -14.98 5.99 1.59
N ASP A 57 -15.01 7.28 1.25
CA ASP A 57 -14.09 8.26 1.79
C ASP A 57 -14.68 8.93 3.06
N GLU A 58 -13.81 9.50 3.89
CA GLU A 58 -14.17 10.14 5.16
C GLU A 58 -15.04 9.24 6.07
N ALA A 59 -14.76 7.93 6.07
CA ALA A 59 -15.57 6.92 6.73
C ALA A 59 -15.70 7.09 8.26
N GLN A 60 -14.84 7.90 8.89
CA GLN A 60 -15.00 8.27 10.31
C GLN A 60 -16.27 9.07 10.60
N ASN A 61 -16.88 9.68 9.58
CA ASN A 61 -18.13 10.42 9.71
C ASN A 61 -19.37 9.51 9.68
N LEU A 62 -19.21 8.22 9.35
CA LEU A 62 -20.33 7.29 9.31
C LEU A 62 -20.79 6.93 10.71
N SER A 63 -22.10 6.84 10.89
CA SER A 63 -22.69 6.34 12.13
C SER A 63 -22.44 4.84 12.29
N PRO A 64 -22.38 4.32 13.53
CA PRO A 64 -22.21 2.88 13.77
C PRO A 64 -23.29 2.02 13.09
N THR A 65 -24.52 2.52 12.97
CA THR A 65 -25.62 1.80 12.31
C THR A 65 -25.38 1.65 10.81
N VAL A 66 -24.77 2.64 10.16
CA VAL A 66 -24.41 2.60 8.73
C VAL A 66 -23.22 1.69 8.50
N LEU A 67 -22.24 1.70 9.39
CA LEU A 67 -21.11 0.75 9.33
C LEU A 67 -21.54 -0.71 9.50
N GLU A 68 -22.55 -0.96 10.32
CA GLU A 68 -23.19 -2.29 10.38
C GLU A 68 -23.87 -2.67 9.05
N GLN A 69 -24.39 -1.71 8.27
CA GLN A 69 -24.86 -2.03 6.92
C GLN A 69 -23.72 -2.38 5.97
N ILE A 70 -22.59 -1.68 6.06
CA ILE A 70 -21.39 -2.03 5.28
C ILE A 70 -20.93 -3.45 5.64
N ARG A 71 -21.02 -3.83 6.91
CA ARG A 71 -20.81 -5.22 7.34
C ARG A 71 -21.77 -6.16 6.60
N MET A 72 -23.07 -5.86 6.54
CA MET A 72 -24.02 -6.70 5.79
C MET A 72 -23.68 -6.81 4.30
N LEU A 73 -23.30 -5.70 3.66
CA LEU A 73 -22.90 -5.68 2.25
C LEU A 73 -21.63 -6.50 1.96
N SER A 74 -20.68 -6.55 2.91
CA SER A 74 -19.47 -7.39 2.77
C SER A 74 -19.75 -8.90 2.75
N ASN A 75 -20.98 -9.32 3.12
CA ASN A 75 -21.44 -10.71 2.96
C ASN A 75 -21.99 -11.01 1.56
N LEU A 76 -22.09 -10.02 0.67
CA LEU A 76 -22.50 -10.29 -0.71
C LEU A 76 -21.37 -11.05 -1.39
N GLU A 77 -21.54 -12.36 -1.45
CA GLU A 77 -20.60 -13.32 -1.98
C GLU A 77 -21.36 -14.47 -2.63
N THR A 78 -20.74 -15.09 -3.62
CA THR A 78 -21.15 -16.42 -4.08
C THR A 78 -20.47 -17.47 -3.19
N GLU A 79 -20.85 -18.74 -3.33
CA GLU A 79 -20.17 -19.85 -2.62
C GLU A 79 -18.65 -19.89 -2.87
N LYS A 80 -18.15 -19.18 -3.90
CA LYS A 80 -16.76 -19.26 -4.36
C LYS A 80 -16.01 -17.93 -4.25
N GLU A 81 -16.67 -16.80 -4.44
CA GLU A 81 -16.00 -15.49 -4.55
C GLU A 81 -16.81 -14.33 -3.97
N LYS A 82 -16.11 -13.32 -3.43
CA LYS A 82 -16.68 -12.05 -2.98
C LYS A 82 -17.16 -11.24 -4.18
N LEU A 83 -18.41 -10.78 -4.13
CA LEU A 83 -19.00 -10.00 -5.23
C LEU A 83 -18.70 -8.50 -5.13
N LEU A 84 -18.39 -8.01 -3.92
CA LEU A 84 -18.14 -6.60 -3.66
C LEU A 84 -16.85 -6.41 -2.85
N GLN A 85 -15.89 -5.66 -3.40
CA GLN A 85 -14.71 -5.22 -2.67
C GLN A 85 -14.96 -3.85 -2.04
N ILE A 86 -14.74 -3.71 -0.73
CA ILE A 86 -15.00 -2.46 0.00
C ILE A 86 -13.68 -1.87 0.48
N ILE A 87 -13.46 -0.59 0.19
CA ILE A 87 -12.31 0.20 0.65
C ILE A 87 -12.83 1.35 1.51
N LEU A 88 -12.49 1.32 2.80
CA LEU A 88 -12.78 2.40 3.73
C LEU A 88 -11.55 3.31 3.85
N VAL A 89 -11.74 4.59 3.53
CA VAL A 89 -10.73 5.63 3.66
C VAL A 89 -11.23 6.65 4.68
N GLY A 90 -10.36 7.10 5.56
CA GLY A 90 -10.73 8.05 6.59
C GLY A 90 -9.55 8.48 7.46
N GLN A 91 -9.85 9.34 8.41
CA GLN A 91 -8.89 9.86 9.37
C GLN A 91 -8.61 8.86 10.50
N SER A 92 -7.63 9.14 11.37
CA SER A 92 -7.18 8.19 12.41
C SER A 92 -8.29 7.85 13.43
N GLU A 93 -9.30 8.71 13.55
CA GLU A 93 -10.52 8.53 14.31
C GLU A 93 -11.31 7.28 13.87
N LEU A 94 -11.25 6.92 12.58
CA LEU A 94 -11.89 5.71 12.06
C LEU A 94 -11.40 4.45 12.77
N ARG A 95 -10.11 4.41 13.11
CA ARG A 95 -9.51 3.28 13.84
C ARG A 95 -10.12 3.11 15.22
N ASN A 96 -10.33 4.22 15.93
CA ASN A 96 -10.95 4.20 17.25
C ASN A 96 -12.41 3.76 17.17
N LEU A 97 -13.10 4.26 16.14
CA LEU A 97 -14.49 3.92 15.87
C LEU A 97 -14.66 2.42 15.57
N LEU A 98 -13.84 1.84 14.68
CA LEU A 98 -13.87 0.42 14.35
C LEU A 98 -13.49 -0.48 15.53
N SER A 99 -12.63 0.01 16.43
CA SER A 99 -12.24 -0.73 17.65
C SER A 99 -13.34 -0.77 18.72
N ALA A 100 -14.46 -0.05 18.51
CA ALA A 100 -15.57 -0.05 19.46
C ALA A 100 -16.21 -1.45 19.58
N PRO A 101 -16.65 -1.88 20.78
CA PRO A 101 -17.25 -3.20 20.97
C PRO A 101 -18.45 -3.49 20.06
N SER A 102 -19.23 -2.47 19.71
CA SER A 102 -20.38 -2.58 18.81
C SER A 102 -20.02 -2.89 17.35
N LEU A 103 -18.78 -2.61 16.93
CA LEU A 103 -18.31 -2.76 15.55
C LEU A 103 -17.24 -3.85 15.38
N LYS A 104 -16.98 -4.62 16.45
CA LYS A 104 -15.98 -5.70 16.45
C LYS A 104 -16.18 -6.68 15.27
N GLN A 105 -17.43 -6.98 14.92
CA GLN A 105 -17.76 -7.87 13.80
C GLN A 105 -17.37 -7.31 12.43
N LEU A 106 -17.46 -5.99 12.25
CA LEU A 106 -16.98 -5.34 11.04
C LEU A 106 -15.45 -5.29 11.04
N ASP A 107 -14.84 -4.96 12.18
CA ASP A 107 -13.38 -4.86 12.33
C ASP A 107 -12.67 -6.19 12.00
N GLU A 108 -13.26 -7.32 12.39
CA GLU A 108 -12.79 -8.68 12.07
C GLU A 108 -12.85 -9.02 10.57
N ARG A 109 -13.66 -8.31 9.78
CA ARG A 109 -13.77 -8.51 8.32
C ARG A 109 -12.79 -7.68 7.51
N ILE A 110 -12.13 -6.72 8.15
CA ILE A 110 -11.14 -5.87 7.49
C ILE A 110 -9.82 -6.64 7.44
N MET A 111 -9.54 -7.27 6.29
CA MET A 111 -8.34 -8.09 6.10
C MET A 111 -7.06 -7.28 5.99
N VAL A 112 -7.12 -6.09 5.38
CA VAL A 112 -5.96 -5.24 5.10
C VAL A 112 -6.17 -3.88 5.75
N ARG A 113 -5.17 -3.42 6.49
CA ARG A 113 -5.13 -2.09 7.09
C ARG A 113 -3.84 -1.41 6.67
N PHE A 114 -3.97 -0.19 6.19
CA PHE A 114 -2.83 0.62 5.79
C PHE A 114 -2.95 2.01 6.40
N ASP A 115 -1.86 2.47 7.02
CA ASP A 115 -1.77 3.80 7.62
C ASP A 115 -0.83 4.65 6.78
N LEU A 116 -1.37 5.70 6.17
CA LEU A 116 -0.60 6.59 5.30
C LEU A 116 0.16 7.61 6.15
N LYS A 117 1.47 7.44 6.23
CA LYS A 117 2.35 8.35 6.96
C LYS A 117 2.61 9.64 6.17
N PRO A 118 2.95 10.75 6.87
CA PRO A 118 3.48 11.95 6.22
C PRO A 118 4.75 11.62 5.42
N LEU A 119 5.08 12.46 4.44
CA LEU A 119 6.29 12.32 3.64
C LEU A 119 7.54 12.53 4.49
N ASP A 120 8.56 11.71 4.26
CA ASP A 120 9.86 11.89 4.91
C ASP A 120 10.62 13.06 4.28
N LYS A 121 11.69 13.50 4.96
CA LYS A 121 12.45 14.68 4.55
C LYS A 121 13.05 14.52 3.15
N GLU A 122 13.48 13.30 2.85
CA GLU A 122 14.10 12.88 1.59
C GLU A 122 13.10 12.98 0.41
N ASP A 123 11.82 12.70 0.68
CA ASP A 123 10.75 12.69 -0.33
C ASP A 123 10.25 14.09 -0.71
N ILE A 124 10.49 15.10 0.13
CA ILE A 124 9.98 16.47 -0.07
C ILE A 124 10.46 17.05 -1.39
N ARG A 125 11.72 16.81 -1.77
CA ARG A 125 12.25 17.31 -3.04
C ARG A 125 11.46 16.73 -4.21
N GLY A 126 11.38 15.40 -4.27
CA GLY A 126 10.69 14.70 -5.35
C GLY A 126 9.22 15.09 -5.43
N TYR A 127 8.56 15.22 -4.28
CA TYR A 127 7.18 15.68 -4.21
C TYR A 127 7.01 17.10 -4.78
N VAL A 128 7.81 18.08 -4.34
CA VAL A 128 7.69 19.47 -4.82
C VAL A 128 8.01 19.58 -6.31
N GLU A 129 9.07 18.92 -6.78
CA GLU A 129 9.45 18.91 -8.19
C GLU A 129 8.36 18.28 -9.07
N HIS A 130 7.79 17.15 -8.64
CA HIS A 130 6.67 16.51 -9.32
C HIS A 130 5.45 17.45 -9.42
N ARG A 131 5.09 18.13 -8.32
CA ARG A 131 3.96 19.08 -8.32
C ARG A 131 4.18 20.26 -9.27
N LEU A 132 5.41 20.76 -9.39
CA LEU A 132 5.75 21.81 -10.37
C LEU A 132 5.59 21.33 -11.81
N VAL A 133 6.00 20.10 -12.12
CA VAL A 133 5.82 19.51 -13.45
C VAL A 133 4.33 19.34 -13.78
N VAL A 134 3.53 18.83 -12.84
CA VAL A 134 2.06 18.69 -13.02
C VAL A 134 1.39 20.05 -13.27
N ALA A 135 1.90 21.12 -12.67
CA ALA A 135 1.42 22.48 -12.92
C ALA A 135 1.89 23.08 -14.27
N GLY A 136 2.63 22.32 -15.09
CA GLY A 136 3.14 22.76 -16.39
C GLY A 136 4.51 23.46 -16.34
N GLY A 137 5.21 23.37 -15.20
CA GLY A 137 6.55 23.93 -15.05
C GLY A 137 7.58 23.23 -15.95
N LYS A 138 8.35 24.01 -16.71
CA LYS A 138 9.39 23.49 -17.63
C LYS A 138 10.78 23.33 -16.99
N GLY A 139 10.86 23.44 -15.67
CA GLY A 139 12.12 23.39 -14.90
C GLY A 139 12.77 24.75 -14.62
N ASP A 140 12.10 25.85 -14.99
CA ASP A 140 12.61 27.22 -14.79
C ASP A 140 12.55 27.65 -13.32
N VAL A 141 11.58 27.11 -12.58
CA VAL A 141 11.35 27.41 -11.17
C VAL A 141 12.00 26.36 -10.29
N LYS A 142 12.86 26.77 -9.36
CA LYS A 142 13.62 25.85 -8.50
C LYS A 142 13.57 26.23 -7.03
N PHE A 143 13.35 25.25 -6.17
CA PHE A 143 13.47 25.40 -4.72
C PHE A 143 14.89 25.03 -4.29
N THR A 144 15.56 25.96 -3.60
CA THR A 144 16.89 25.71 -3.03
C THR A 144 16.83 24.64 -1.93
N LYS A 145 17.95 23.96 -1.63
CA LYS A 145 18.03 22.98 -0.52
C LYS A 145 17.53 23.58 0.80
N GLY A 146 17.94 24.81 1.12
CA GLY A 146 17.49 25.50 2.33
C GLY A 146 15.99 25.87 2.32
N ALA A 147 15.39 26.05 1.14
CA ALA A 147 13.94 26.23 1.02
C ALA A 147 13.20 24.92 1.33
N LEU A 148 13.66 23.80 0.75
CA LEU A 148 13.10 22.47 1.01
C LEU A 148 13.22 22.06 2.49
N ASP A 149 14.37 22.34 3.12
CA ASP A 149 14.56 22.13 4.56
C ASP A 149 13.53 22.92 5.39
N ALA A 150 13.30 24.20 5.07
CA ALA A 150 12.32 25.03 5.77
C ALA A 150 10.87 24.61 5.51
N ILE A 151 10.57 24.12 4.30
CA ILE A 151 9.26 23.52 3.98
C ILE A 151 9.01 22.29 4.85
N TYR A 152 10.00 21.40 4.98
CA TYR A 152 9.88 20.22 5.84
C TYR A 152 9.72 20.60 7.31
N GLU A 153 10.57 21.49 7.83
CA GLU A 153 10.51 21.98 9.22
C GLU A 153 9.11 22.51 9.59
N TYR A 154 8.43 23.19 8.66
CA TYR A 154 7.07 23.69 8.88
C TYR A 154 5.98 22.63 8.66
N SER A 155 6.06 21.87 7.57
CA SER A 155 5.00 20.98 7.14
C SER A 155 4.98 19.65 7.90
N GLN A 156 6.15 19.21 8.41
CA GLN A 156 6.36 17.89 9.01
C GLN A 156 5.88 16.78 8.07
N GLY A 157 6.19 16.90 6.77
CA GLY A 157 5.83 15.91 5.76
C GLY A 157 4.39 15.96 5.26
N ASN A 158 3.53 16.84 5.79
CA ASN A 158 2.12 16.89 5.40
C ASN A 158 1.93 17.56 4.02
N PRO A 159 1.43 16.84 2.99
CA PRO A 159 1.30 17.37 1.63
C PRO A 159 0.44 18.64 1.51
N ARG A 160 -0.63 18.75 2.30
CA ARG A 160 -1.50 19.94 2.31
C ARG A 160 -0.73 21.18 2.79
N ARG A 161 0.08 21.04 3.84
CA ARG A 161 0.93 22.13 4.36
C ARG A 161 2.07 22.46 3.40
N ILE A 162 2.68 21.46 2.78
CA ILE A 162 3.73 21.64 1.76
C ILE A 162 3.17 22.50 0.62
N ASN A 163 2.04 22.08 0.04
CA ASN A 163 1.41 22.80 -1.06
C ASN A 163 1.07 24.24 -0.66
N GLY A 164 0.43 24.44 0.50
CA GLY A 164 0.07 25.78 0.96
C GLY A 164 1.27 26.72 1.07
N VAL A 165 2.39 26.25 1.63
CA VAL A 165 3.62 27.06 1.72
C VAL A 165 4.25 27.29 0.36
N CYS A 166 4.29 26.27 -0.51
CA CYS A 166 4.86 26.40 -1.85
C CYS A 166 4.06 27.39 -2.70
N ASP A 167 2.73 27.27 -2.72
CA ASP A 167 1.84 28.19 -3.44
C ASP A 167 2.07 29.63 -3.02
N ARG A 168 2.17 29.87 -1.70
CA ARG A 168 2.43 31.21 -1.18
C ARG A 168 3.85 31.70 -1.50
N ALA A 169 4.85 30.83 -1.42
CA ALA A 169 6.23 31.17 -1.78
C ALA A 169 6.37 31.51 -3.27
N LEU A 170 5.68 30.78 -4.15
CA LEU A 170 5.62 31.04 -5.59
C LEU A 170 4.95 32.37 -5.90
N LEU A 171 3.86 32.72 -5.21
CA LEU A 171 3.22 34.04 -5.35
C LEU A 171 4.17 35.19 -4.95
N ILE A 172 4.91 35.02 -3.85
CA ILE A 172 5.90 36.02 -3.41
C ILE A 172 7.03 36.15 -4.42
N SER A 173 7.54 35.04 -4.95
CA SER A 173 8.67 35.08 -5.90
C SER A 173 8.23 35.63 -7.27
N TYR A 174 7.02 35.31 -7.71
CA TYR A 174 6.42 35.87 -8.92
C TYR A 174 6.31 37.40 -8.84
N SER A 175 5.94 37.95 -7.68
CA SER A 175 5.86 39.41 -7.49
C SER A 175 7.20 40.15 -7.62
N LYS A 176 8.32 39.42 -7.66
CA LYS A 176 9.70 39.92 -7.74
C LYS A 176 10.45 39.45 -8.97
N ASP A 177 9.78 38.77 -9.90
CA ASP A 177 10.41 38.10 -11.04
C ASP A 177 11.56 37.14 -10.63
N GLU A 178 11.44 36.49 -9.47
CA GLU A 178 12.41 35.51 -8.94
C GLU A 178 11.98 34.08 -9.27
N PHE A 179 12.82 33.34 -9.99
CA PHE A 179 12.59 31.93 -10.34
C PHE A 179 13.27 30.93 -9.39
N ASN A 180 14.14 31.41 -8.51
CA ASN A 180 14.81 30.60 -7.48
C ASN A 180 14.21 30.88 -6.09
N ILE A 181 13.45 29.94 -5.55
CA ILE A 181 12.83 30.06 -4.23
C ILE A 181 13.88 29.73 -3.15
N SER A 182 14.25 30.76 -2.40
CA SER A 182 15.18 30.67 -1.28
C SER A 182 14.50 30.35 0.06
N ARG A 183 15.28 29.94 1.06
CA ARG A 183 14.81 29.77 2.45
C ARG A 183 14.08 31.01 2.98
N GLN A 184 14.56 32.21 2.64
CA GLN A 184 13.97 33.46 3.10
C GLN A 184 12.57 33.68 2.52
N THR A 185 12.36 33.36 1.25
CA THR A 185 11.05 33.45 0.59
C THR A 185 10.05 32.48 1.24
N VAL A 186 10.48 31.24 1.51
CA VAL A 186 9.67 30.26 2.24
C VAL A 186 9.33 30.73 3.66
N GLN A 187 10.29 31.30 4.40
CA GLN A 187 10.02 31.83 5.74
C GLN A 187 9.00 32.99 5.72
N LYS A 188 9.04 33.84 4.69
CA LYS A 188 8.01 34.88 4.48
C LYS A 188 6.64 34.26 4.19
N ALA A 189 6.58 33.27 3.31
CA ALA A 189 5.35 32.52 3.02
C ALA A 189 4.76 31.88 4.28
N ILE A 190 5.59 31.21 5.08
CA ILE A 190 5.19 30.61 6.36
C ILE A 190 4.66 31.69 7.33
N LYS A 191 5.33 32.85 7.41
CA LYS A 191 4.89 33.95 8.27
C LYS A 191 3.53 34.50 7.83
N GLU A 192 3.29 34.62 6.52
CA GLU A 192 2.00 35.07 5.98
C GLU A 192 0.89 34.04 6.21
N ILE A 193 1.16 32.75 6.03
CA ILE A 193 0.19 31.68 6.32
C ILE A 193 -0.15 31.62 7.81
N ARG A 194 0.84 31.84 8.68
CA ARG A 194 0.61 31.95 10.14
C ARG A 194 -0.05 33.27 10.55
N GLY A 195 -0.05 34.27 9.66
CA GLY A 195 -0.20 35.68 10.00
C GLY A 195 -1.30 36.41 9.25
N THR A 196 -2.38 35.74 8.80
CA THR A 196 -3.62 36.42 8.39
C THR A 196 -4.35 37.02 9.60
N LEU A 197 -3.72 38.03 10.22
CA LEU A 197 -4.29 39.24 10.80
C LEU A 197 -3.24 40.33 10.56
N PRO A 198 -3.47 41.31 9.66
CA PRO A 198 -2.54 42.41 9.47
C PRO A 198 -2.62 43.33 10.69
N ILE A 199 -1.69 43.18 11.62
CA ILE A 199 -1.47 44.19 12.66
C ILE A 199 -0.42 45.13 12.09
N GLU A 200 -0.82 46.39 11.88
CA GLU A 200 0.08 47.50 11.58
C GLU A 200 1.30 47.49 12.52
N PRO A 201 2.49 47.89 12.06
CA PRO A 201 3.67 47.88 12.90
C PRO A 201 3.51 48.90 14.05
N ALA A 202 3.28 48.41 15.27
CA ALA A 202 3.32 49.23 16.48
C ALA A 202 4.75 49.72 16.77
N PRO A 203 4.92 50.91 17.38
CA PRO A 203 6.20 51.60 17.47
C PRO A 203 7.16 50.89 18.44
N THR A 204 8.45 50.92 18.08
CA THR A 204 9.55 50.37 18.88
C THR A 204 9.72 51.15 20.19
N VAL A 205 9.56 50.46 21.33
CA VAL A 205 9.99 50.93 22.66
C VAL A 205 11.29 50.20 23.04
N PRO A 206 12.31 50.87 23.61
CA PRO A 206 13.65 50.30 23.75
C PRO A 206 13.73 49.25 24.86
N LEU A 207 14.57 48.24 24.60
CA LEU A 207 14.74 47.04 25.42
C LEU A 207 15.53 47.34 26.71
N HIS A 208 14.84 47.44 27.84
CA HIS A 208 15.45 47.48 29.17
C HIS A 208 15.89 46.06 29.58
N LYS A 209 17.21 45.82 29.70
CA LYS A 209 17.78 44.55 30.16
C LYS A 209 17.39 44.30 31.63
N LYS A 210 16.62 43.25 31.92
CA LYS A 210 16.38 42.78 33.31
C LYS A 210 17.58 41.94 33.82
N PRO A 211 17.90 41.96 35.13
CA PRO A 211 19.18 41.50 35.64
C PRO A 211 19.22 39.97 35.84
N VAL A 212 20.31 39.35 35.39
CA VAL A 212 20.68 37.92 35.54
C VAL A 212 20.85 37.49 37.02
N SER A 213 20.77 38.45 37.96
CA SER A 213 20.98 38.25 39.40
C SER A 213 19.96 37.33 40.08
N LEU A 214 18.72 37.22 39.58
CA LEU A 214 17.69 36.43 40.25
C LEU A 214 17.89 34.91 40.05
N TYR A 215 18.35 34.51 38.86
CA TYR A 215 18.61 33.11 38.53
C TYR A 215 19.88 32.59 39.20
N PHE A 216 20.89 33.44 39.40
CA PHE A 216 22.11 33.08 40.11
C PHE A 216 21.87 32.83 41.60
N LEU A 217 20.98 33.62 42.23
CA LEU A 217 20.58 33.42 43.63
C LEU A 217 19.81 32.11 43.84
N LEU A 218 18.92 31.77 42.91
CA LEU A 218 18.16 30.52 42.94
C LEU A 218 19.09 29.30 42.80
N PHE A 219 20.09 29.40 41.93
CA PHE A 219 21.08 28.34 41.72
C PHE A 219 21.95 28.11 42.97
N LEU A 220 22.38 29.18 43.65
CA LEU A 220 23.13 29.09 44.91
C LEU A 220 22.31 28.44 46.04
N LEU A 221 21.00 28.71 46.11
CA LEU A 221 20.10 28.11 47.10
C LEU A 221 19.95 26.59 46.91
N ILE A 222 19.88 26.13 45.65
CA ILE A 222 19.78 24.71 45.33
C ILE A 222 21.06 23.96 45.71
N ILE A 223 22.23 24.56 45.47
CA ILE A 223 23.52 23.97 45.87
C ILE A 223 23.64 23.90 47.39
N ALA A 224 23.24 24.95 48.12
CA ALA A 224 23.25 24.94 49.57
C ALA A 224 22.31 23.88 50.16
N ALA A 225 21.11 23.69 49.57
CA ALA A 225 20.17 22.65 49.99
C ALA A 225 20.69 21.23 49.71
N ALA A 226 21.34 21.01 48.56
CA ALA A 226 21.97 19.72 48.24
C ALA A 226 23.15 19.41 49.16
N PHE A 227 23.95 20.42 49.53
CA PHE A 227 25.08 20.27 50.45
C PHE A 227 24.61 19.97 51.88
N ALA A 228 23.52 20.62 52.33
CA ALA A 228 22.88 20.30 53.60
C ALA A 228 22.28 18.88 53.61
N GLY A 229 21.66 18.45 52.51
CA GLY A 229 21.13 17.08 52.37
C GLY A 229 22.21 15.99 52.37
N TRP A 230 23.41 16.29 51.88
CA TRP A 230 24.55 15.36 51.92
C TRP A 230 25.09 15.18 53.35
N ILE A 231 25.12 16.25 54.16
CA ILE A 231 25.77 16.24 55.48
C ILE A 231 24.92 15.56 56.57
N TYR A 232 23.60 15.42 56.36
CA TYR A 232 22.66 14.79 57.30
C TYR A 232 22.10 13.43 56.83
N ARG A 233 22.85 12.70 55.99
CA ARG A 233 22.38 11.45 55.34
C ARG A 233 22.19 10.24 56.29
N GLU A 234 22.80 10.23 57.47
CA GLU A 234 22.86 9.05 58.35
C GLU A 234 21.62 8.76 59.26
N PRO A 235 20.67 9.67 59.58
CA PRO A 235 19.52 9.29 60.43
C PRO A 235 18.23 8.90 59.68
N ILE A 236 18.12 9.12 58.36
CA ILE A 236 16.81 9.06 57.66
C ILE A 236 16.54 7.69 56.99
N SER A 237 17.55 6.86 56.76
CA SER A 237 17.39 5.54 56.12
C SER A 237 16.80 4.44 57.02
N ALA A 238 16.39 4.76 58.26
CA ALA A 238 15.87 3.78 59.23
C ALA A 238 14.33 3.77 59.38
N ILE A 239 13.55 4.55 58.63
CA ILE A 239 12.08 4.68 58.82
C ILE A 239 11.24 4.19 57.63
N ILE A 240 11.83 3.90 56.46
CA ILE A 240 11.03 3.66 55.25
C ILE A 240 11.30 2.26 54.68
N LEU A 241 10.48 1.33 55.18
CA LEU A 241 9.96 0.10 54.56
C LEU A 241 10.66 -1.25 54.85
N PRO A 242 9.96 -2.15 55.58
CA PRO A 242 10.34 -3.55 55.75
C PRO A 242 10.02 -4.38 54.49
N GLY A 243 10.88 -5.35 54.22
CA GLY A 243 10.78 -6.24 53.07
C GLY A 243 9.69 -7.30 53.23
N GLU A 244 8.83 -7.38 52.23
CA GLU A 244 7.96 -8.54 52.00
C GLU A 244 8.54 -9.33 50.81
N LYS A 245 9.05 -10.52 51.11
CA LYS A 245 9.52 -11.48 50.11
C LYS A 245 8.31 -12.21 49.53
N VAL A 246 7.96 -11.92 48.29
CA VAL A 246 7.06 -12.78 47.51
C VAL A 246 7.89 -13.84 46.78
N THR A 247 7.59 -15.08 47.11
CA THR A 247 8.13 -16.32 46.55
C THR A 247 7.77 -16.41 45.07
N VAL A 248 8.79 -16.58 44.21
CA VAL A 248 8.61 -16.85 42.78
C VAL A 248 8.12 -18.29 42.61
N GLU A 249 6.85 -18.43 42.25
CA GLU A 249 6.28 -19.70 41.81
C GLU A 249 6.77 -20.00 40.38
N LYS A 250 7.33 -21.20 40.20
CA LYS A 250 7.93 -21.67 38.96
C LYS A 250 6.81 -22.02 37.97
N ALA A 251 6.52 -21.11 37.03
CA ALA A 251 5.59 -21.38 35.95
C ALA A 251 6.18 -22.43 34.99
N VAL A 252 5.44 -23.53 34.88
CA VAL A 252 5.66 -24.66 34.00
C VAL A 252 5.65 -24.21 32.54
N SER A 253 6.68 -24.63 31.80
CA SER A 253 6.76 -24.52 30.35
C SER A 253 5.61 -25.31 29.72
N ALA A 254 4.58 -24.61 29.27
CA ALA A 254 3.60 -25.18 28.36
C ALA A 254 4.19 -25.13 26.95
N SER A 255 4.77 -26.26 26.54
CA SER A 255 5.04 -26.58 25.15
C SER A 255 3.72 -26.48 24.37
N ARG A 256 3.58 -25.43 23.56
CA ARG A 256 2.57 -25.42 22.50
C ARG A 256 3.07 -26.39 21.44
N THR A 257 2.53 -27.60 21.48
CA THR A 257 2.61 -28.54 20.37
C THR A 257 1.97 -27.85 19.16
N ALA A 258 2.80 -27.38 18.23
CA ALA A 258 2.34 -27.13 16.88
C ALA A 258 1.82 -28.46 16.36
N SER A 259 0.53 -28.54 16.09
CA SER A 259 -0.03 -29.64 15.31
C SER A 259 0.60 -29.59 13.93
N GLU A 260 1.47 -30.57 13.65
CA GLU A 260 1.92 -30.90 12.31
C GLU A 260 0.69 -31.06 11.39
N PRO A 261 0.66 -30.41 10.21
CA PRO A 261 -0.26 -30.82 9.17
C PRO A 261 0.10 -32.25 8.78
N LYS A 262 -0.86 -33.17 8.95
CA LYS A 262 -0.79 -34.54 8.45
C LYS A 262 -0.27 -34.53 7.01
N ALA A 263 0.82 -35.26 6.78
CA ALA A 263 1.33 -35.60 5.46
C ALA A 263 0.20 -36.20 4.60
N LYS A 264 -0.38 -35.39 3.72
CA LYS A 264 -1.10 -35.88 2.54
C LYS A 264 -0.03 -36.21 1.50
N GLY A 265 -0.14 -37.38 0.88
CA GLY A 265 0.80 -37.88 -0.11
C GLY A 265 1.13 -36.83 -1.18
N ALA A 266 2.35 -36.95 -1.72
CA ALA A 266 3.02 -35.93 -2.51
C ALA A 266 2.20 -35.46 -3.73
N SER A 267 1.46 -34.37 -3.52
CA SER A 267 0.52 -33.77 -4.45
C SER A 267 1.15 -32.54 -5.09
N ILE A 268 0.95 -32.35 -6.39
CA ILE A 268 1.35 -31.11 -7.07
C ILE A 268 0.42 -29.93 -6.72
N TYR A 269 -0.74 -30.23 -6.13
CA TYR A 269 -1.74 -29.24 -5.76
C TYR A 269 -1.45 -28.69 -4.37
N LEU A 270 -1.25 -27.38 -4.31
CA LEU A 270 -0.95 -26.63 -3.11
C LEU A 270 -2.19 -25.84 -2.67
N ASP A 271 -2.40 -25.73 -1.36
CA ASP A 271 -3.34 -24.77 -0.79
C ASP A 271 -2.80 -23.33 -0.91
N ASP A 272 -3.62 -22.35 -0.51
CA ASP A 272 -3.30 -20.92 -0.62
C ASP A 272 -2.01 -20.55 0.14
N GLN A 273 -1.88 -21.01 1.39
CA GLN A 273 -0.74 -20.66 2.25
C GLN A 273 0.54 -21.36 1.78
N THR A 274 0.46 -22.65 1.47
CA THR A 274 1.61 -23.46 1.05
C THR A 274 2.13 -23.03 -0.33
N SER A 275 1.24 -22.64 -1.24
CA SER A 275 1.65 -22.12 -2.55
C SER A 275 2.32 -20.74 -2.46
N LEU A 276 1.81 -19.85 -1.61
CA LEU A 276 2.49 -18.57 -1.35
C LEU A 276 3.85 -18.78 -0.70
N ALA A 277 3.93 -19.58 0.37
CA ALA A 277 5.20 -19.88 1.03
C ALA A 277 6.24 -20.48 0.06
N SER A 278 5.81 -21.37 -0.83
CA SER A 278 6.67 -21.96 -1.87
C SER A 278 7.15 -20.91 -2.88
N LEU A 279 6.26 -20.01 -3.32
CA LEU A 279 6.61 -18.93 -4.25
C LEU A 279 7.61 -17.94 -3.63
N PHE A 280 7.41 -17.55 -2.36
CA PHE A 280 8.35 -16.69 -1.63
C PHE A 280 9.71 -17.37 -1.41
N ARG A 281 9.75 -18.69 -1.16
CA ARG A 281 11.01 -19.44 -1.05
C ARG A 281 11.79 -19.46 -2.36
N LEU A 282 11.11 -19.69 -3.49
CA LEU A 282 11.75 -19.66 -4.81
C LEU A 282 12.40 -18.30 -5.09
N PHE A 283 11.74 -17.22 -4.66
CA PHE A 283 12.30 -15.87 -4.77
C PHE A 283 13.56 -15.69 -3.89
N GLY A 284 13.50 -16.11 -2.62
CA GLY A 284 14.63 -15.99 -1.68
C GLY A 284 15.85 -16.86 -2.02
N GLU A 285 15.68 -17.93 -2.79
CA GLU A 285 16.80 -18.75 -3.30
C GLU A 285 17.56 -18.05 -4.44
N GLU A 286 16.88 -17.24 -5.28
CA GLU A 286 17.51 -16.51 -6.39
C GLU A 286 18.35 -15.31 -5.92
N ASP A 287 17.94 -14.61 -4.85
CA ASP A 287 18.68 -13.46 -4.27
C ASP A 287 19.85 -13.86 -3.35
N SER A 288 19.96 -15.13 -2.95
CA SER A 288 21.02 -15.59 -2.01
C SER A 288 22.45 -15.56 -2.59
N ASN A 289 22.61 -15.23 -3.87
CA ASN A 289 23.91 -15.05 -4.53
C ASN A 289 24.44 -13.61 -4.48
N ASP A 290 23.69 -12.63 -3.97
CA ASP A 290 24.12 -11.24 -3.91
C ASP A 290 24.29 -10.75 -2.45
N THR A 291 25.50 -10.93 -1.90
CA THR A 291 25.82 -10.66 -0.50
C THR A 291 25.89 -9.17 -0.08
N ASN A 292 25.28 -8.23 -0.82
CA ASN A 292 25.40 -6.79 -0.54
C ASN A 292 24.09 -5.98 -0.66
N ALA A 293 22.95 -6.53 -0.25
CA ALA A 293 21.72 -5.74 -0.11
C ALA A 293 21.10 -5.92 1.29
N ALA A 294 21.67 -5.22 2.28
CA ALA A 294 21.02 -4.97 3.56
C ALA A 294 20.13 -3.72 3.50
N ASP A 295 19.45 -3.52 2.36
CA ASP A 295 18.47 -2.45 2.16
C ASP A 295 17.08 -3.05 1.94
N THR A 296 16.09 -2.36 2.49
CA THR A 296 14.69 -2.77 2.64
C THR A 296 13.99 -3.06 1.31
N THR A 297 14.23 -4.24 0.74
CA THR A 297 13.48 -4.75 -0.42
C THR A 297 12.11 -5.21 0.06
N HIS A 298 11.07 -4.50 -0.36
CA HIS A 298 9.69 -4.89 -0.06
C HIS A 298 9.21 -5.87 -1.14
N LEU A 299 8.59 -6.98 -0.71
CA LEU A 299 8.05 -7.98 -1.62
C LEU A 299 6.53 -7.77 -1.77
N GLY A 300 6.09 -7.51 -2.99
CA GLY A 300 4.67 -7.44 -3.34
C GLY A 300 4.21 -8.74 -3.99
N LEU A 301 2.99 -9.19 -3.65
CA LEU A 301 2.29 -10.20 -4.44
C LEU A 301 1.52 -9.49 -5.56
N PHE A 302 1.94 -9.71 -6.79
CA PHE A 302 1.28 -9.16 -7.96
C PHE A 302 0.35 -10.22 -8.56
N SER A 303 -0.93 -9.89 -8.74
CA SER A 303 -1.93 -10.80 -9.32
C SER A 303 -2.47 -10.21 -10.61
N PHE A 304 -2.62 -11.06 -11.62
CA PHE A 304 -2.99 -10.68 -12.97
C PHE A 304 -3.91 -11.76 -13.59
N SER A 305 -4.89 -11.34 -14.38
CA SER A 305 -5.68 -12.25 -15.19
C SER A 305 -5.07 -12.29 -16.59
N ALA A 306 -4.53 -13.44 -16.98
CA ALA A 306 -3.88 -13.64 -18.27
C ALA A 306 -4.58 -14.74 -19.06
N ARG A 307 -4.58 -14.61 -20.39
CA ARG A 307 -5.02 -15.70 -21.25
C ARG A 307 -4.09 -16.90 -21.11
N PRO A 308 -4.62 -18.12 -21.26
CA PRO A 308 -3.83 -19.34 -21.21
C PRO A 308 -2.65 -19.40 -22.18
N GLU A 309 -2.64 -18.57 -23.22
CA GLU A 309 -1.57 -18.50 -24.21
C GLU A 309 -0.37 -17.65 -23.73
N HIS A 310 -0.59 -16.72 -22.80
CA HIS A 310 0.42 -15.76 -22.36
C HIS A 310 1.40 -16.33 -21.33
N TYR A 311 1.13 -17.47 -20.68
CA TYR A 311 2.10 -18.02 -19.70
C TYR A 311 3.46 -18.24 -20.30
N ARG A 312 3.55 -18.61 -21.58
CA ARG A 312 4.84 -18.88 -22.26
C ARG A 312 5.78 -17.67 -22.30
N LEU A 313 5.24 -16.47 -22.07
CA LEU A 313 6.02 -15.24 -21.98
C LEU A 313 6.66 -15.07 -20.60
N PHE A 314 6.17 -15.76 -19.56
CA PHE A 314 6.67 -15.62 -18.20
C PHE A 314 8.03 -16.29 -18.03
N LYS A 315 9.00 -15.50 -17.57
CA LYS A 315 10.39 -15.94 -17.38
C LYS A 315 10.76 -16.27 -15.94
N LYS A 316 9.98 -15.77 -14.98
CA LYS A 316 10.22 -15.89 -13.54
C LYS A 316 9.20 -16.79 -12.86
N PRO A 317 9.46 -17.30 -11.65
CA PRO A 317 8.51 -18.14 -10.92
C PRO A 317 7.15 -17.46 -10.74
N PHE A 318 6.07 -18.21 -10.94
CA PHE A 318 4.70 -17.72 -10.78
C PHE A 318 3.77 -18.81 -10.25
N ARG A 319 2.61 -18.37 -9.80
CA ARG A 319 1.59 -19.18 -9.17
C ARG A 319 0.32 -19.11 -10.01
N LEU A 320 -0.22 -20.26 -10.37
CA LEU A 320 -1.48 -20.38 -11.10
C LEU A 320 -2.59 -20.88 -10.18
N ARG A 321 -3.77 -20.28 -10.30
CA ARG A 321 -5.00 -20.87 -9.76
C ARG A 321 -5.54 -21.89 -10.75
N ILE A 322 -5.95 -23.06 -10.26
CA ILE A 322 -6.50 -24.13 -11.08
C ILE A 322 -7.89 -24.55 -10.65
N THR A 323 -8.68 -25.05 -11.61
CA THR A 323 -9.96 -25.68 -11.34
C THR A 323 -9.76 -27.04 -10.66
N GLY A 324 -10.44 -27.28 -9.55
CA GLY A 324 -10.43 -28.61 -8.91
C GLY A 324 -11.23 -29.63 -9.71
N SER A 325 -10.69 -30.15 -10.82
CA SER A 325 -11.24 -31.36 -11.47
C SER A 325 -10.16 -32.43 -11.65
N GLU A 326 -10.38 -33.54 -10.95
CA GLU A 326 -9.84 -34.90 -11.06
C GLU A 326 -8.34 -35.10 -11.36
N SER A 327 -7.65 -35.76 -10.41
CA SER A 327 -6.33 -36.37 -10.64
C SER A 327 -6.41 -37.40 -11.78
N PRO A 328 -5.40 -37.49 -12.66
CA PRO A 328 -5.27 -38.63 -13.54
C PRO A 328 -4.81 -39.85 -12.73
N SER A 329 -5.67 -40.88 -12.72
CA SER A 329 -5.41 -42.28 -12.35
C SER A 329 -4.82 -42.56 -10.97
N GLU A 330 -5.67 -43.00 -10.03
CA GLU A 330 -5.41 -44.19 -9.22
C GLU A 330 -6.75 -44.81 -8.81
N ALA A 331 -6.93 -46.08 -9.14
CA ALA A 331 -8.15 -46.83 -8.92
C ALA A 331 -8.28 -47.23 -7.44
N GLY A 332 -9.45 -46.93 -6.86
CA GLY A 332 -10.01 -47.64 -5.71
C GLY A 332 -9.51 -47.20 -4.33
N SER A 333 -10.28 -46.32 -3.67
CA SER A 333 -10.69 -46.49 -2.27
C SER A 333 -11.58 -45.32 -1.82
N ASP A 334 -12.66 -45.66 -1.12
CA ASP A 334 -13.64 -44.75 -0.55
C ASP A 334 -13.01 -43.70 0.38
N ALA A 335 -12.89 -42.46 -0.12
CA ALA A 335 -12.81 -41.24 0.68
C ALA A 335 -13.07 -40.03 -0.23
N ALA A 336 -14.34 -39.70 -0.46
CA ALA A 336 -14.71 -38.41 -1.04
C ALA A 336 -14.36 -37.30 -0.04
N LEU A 337 -13.20 -36.66 -0.25
CA LEU A 337 -12.79 -35.43 0.43
C LEU A 337 -13.55 -34.22 -0.16
N PRO A 338 -13.87 -33.18 0.64
CA PRO A 338 -14.74 -32.08 0.22
C PRO A 338 -14.11 -31.25 -0.91
N SER A 339 -14.89 -31.01 -1.96
CA SER A 339 -14.53 -30.40 -3.25
C SER A 339 -14.61 -28.87 -3.26
N SER A 340 -14.00 -28.17 -2.28
CA SER A 340 -14.17 -26.70 -2.14
C SER A 340 -12.89 -25.92 -1.76
N GLU A 341 -11.70 -26.49 -1.94
CA GLU A 341 -10.44 -25.75 -1.71
C GLU A 341 -9.86 -25.27 -3.04
N SER A 342 -9.61 -23.95 -3.16
CA SER A 342 -8.83 -23.36 -4.26
C SER A 342 -7.46 -24.02 -4.29
N ARG A 343 -7.13 -24.67 -5.42
CA ARG A 343 -5.85 -25.34 -5.62
C ARG A 343 -4.94 -24.47 -6.47
N TYR A 344 -3.67 -24.47 -6.12
CA TYR A 344 -2.65 -23.68 -6.78
C TYR A 344 -1.53 -24.59 -7.29
N LEU A 345 -0.96 -24.19 -8.42
CA LEU A 345 0.31 -24.72 -8.93
C LEU A 345 1.36 -23.63 -8.85
N VAL A 346 2.52 -23.95 -8.28
CA VAL A 346 3.68 -23.04 -8.30
C VAL A 346 4.61 -23.50 -9.40
N ILE A 347 4.72 -22.70 -10.46
CA ILE A 347 5.60 -22.95 -11.61
C ILE A 347 6.94 -22.28 -11.33
N ARG A 348 8.01 -23.07 -11.33
CA ARG A 348 9.39 -22.58 -11.22
C ARG A 348 9.88 -22.04 -12.56
N LYS A 349 9.70 -22.81 -13.63
CA LYS A 349 10.14 -22.45 -14.98
C LYS A 349 9.31 -23.14 -16.06
N ILE A 350 9.27 -22.54 -17.23
CA ILE A 350 8.62 -23.08 -18.42
C ILE A 350 9.63 -23.85 -19.26
N THR A 351 9.19 -24.93 -19.90
CA THR A 351 10.00 -25.79 -20.78
C THR A 351 9.28 -25.98 -22.12
N PRO A 352 9.96 -26.40 -23.20
CA PRO A 352 9.30 -26.64 -24.48
C PRO A 352 8.13 -27.64 -24.39
N GLN A 353 8.21 -28.62 -23.49
CA GLN A 353 7.22 -29.67 -23.30
C GLN A 353 6.12 -29.34 -22.27
N GLY A 354 6.24 -28.23 -21.52
CA GLY A 354 5.41 -28.00 -20.35
C GLY A 354 5.98 -26.99 -19.36
N ALA A 355 5.88 -27.28 -18.07
CA ALA A 355 6.52 -26.51 -17.02
C ALA A 355 7.05 -27.42 -15.90
N ILE A 356 7.98 -26.88 -15.11
CA ILE A 356 8.42 -27.51 -13.87
C ILE A 356 7.64 -26.87 -12.72
N VAL A 357 6.88 -27.68 -11.99
CA VAL A 357 6.09 -27.26 -10.82
C VAL A 357 6.74 -27.73 -9.52
N ILE A 358 6.45 -27.03 -8.43
CA ILE A 358 6.83 -27.43 -7.07
C ILE A 358 5.64 -28.16 -6.43
N ASP A 359 5.89 -29.36 -5.88
CA ASP A 359 4.89 -30.13 -5.14
C ASP A 359 4.82 -29.75 -3.65
N THR A 360 3.90 -30.36 -2.90
CA THR A 360 3.71 -30.13 -1.46
C THR A 360 4.94 -30.45 -0.60
N GLU A 361 5.90 -31.23 -1.11
CA GLU A 361 7.17 -31.55 -0.44
C GLU A 361 8.32 -30.62 -0.88
N GLY A 362 8.03 -29.65 -1.75
CA GLY A 362 9.04 -28.74 -2.30
C GLY A 362 9.87 -29.34 -3.45
N LYS A 363 9.49 -30.51 -3.99
CA LYS A 363 10.21 -31.18 -5.08
C LYS A 363 9.70 -30.73 -6.44
N GLU A 364 10.62 -30.69 -7.41
CA GLU A 364 10.33 -30.36 -8.80
C GLU A 364 9.66 -31.52 -9.53
N ARG A 365 8.54 -31.24 -10.20
CA ARG A 365 7.85 -32.20 -11.08
C ARG A 365 7.57 -31.61 -12.46
N PRO A 366 7.82 -32.36 -13.53
CA PRO A 366 7.43 -31.94 -14.87
C PRO A 366 5.91 -32.09 -15.06
N VAL A 367 5.30 -31.08 -15.69
CA VAL A 367 3.87 -31.06 -16.03
C VAL A 367 3.73 -30.65 -17.49
N GLY A 368 2.95 -31.40 -18.27
CA GLY A 368 2.78 -31.17 -19.72
C GLY A 368 1.91 -29.95 -20.05
N ASN A 369 2.12 -29.39 -21.25
CA ASN A 369 1.38 -28.22 -21.74
C ASN A 369 -0.15 -28.40 -21.74
N GLU A 370 -0.65 -29.55 -22.20
CA GLU A 370 -2.09 -29.82 -22.26
C GLU A 370 -2.76 -29.79 -20.88
N PHE A 371 -2.04 -30.24 -19.86
CA PHE A 371 -2.54 -30.22 -18.49
C PHE A 371 -2.69 -28.79 -17.96
N ILE A 372 -1.69 -27.94 -18.19
CA ILE A 372 -1.71 -26.53 -17.74
C ILE A 372 -2.85 -25.79 -18.41
N LEU A 373 -3.00 -25.94 -19.73
CA LEU A 373 -4.04 -25.27 -20.51
C LEU A 373 -5.45 -25.73 -20.10
N LYS A 374 -5.64 -27.00 -19.74
CA LYS A 374 -6.94 -27.54 -19.32
C LYS A 374 -7.37 -27.08 -17.92
N GLN A 375 -6.41 -26.88 -17.03
CA GLN A 375 -6.69 -26.63 -15.60
C GLN A 375 -6.63 -25.16 -15.21
N TRP A 376 -6.10 -24.29 -16.06
CA TRP A 376 -5.89 -22.87 -15.72
C TRP A 376 -7.19 -22.05 -15.75
N THR A 377 -7.48 -21.36 -14.64
CA THR A 377 -8.66 -20.47 -14.50
C THR A 377 -8.50 -19.08 -15.11
N GLY A 378 -7.32 -18.73 -15.62
CA GLY A 378 -6.94 -17.37 -16.04
C GLY A 378 -6.18 -16.55 -14.99
N ASP A 379 -6.20 -16.95 -13.72
CA ASP A 379 -5.56 -16.18 -12.64
C ASP A 379 -4.12 -16.62 -12.39
N VAL A 380 -3.21 -15.65 -12.41
CA VAL A 380 -1.80 -15.84 -12.14
C VAL A 380 -1.31 -14.81 -11.12
N SER A 381 -0.40 -15.22 -10.25
CA SER A 381 0.27 -14.33 -9.31
C SER A 381 1.78 -14.57 -9.29
N TRP A 382 2.59 -13.55 -9.07
CA TRP A 382 4.03 -13.68 -8.87
C TRP A 382 4.51 -12.72 -7.78
N VAL A 383 5.73 -12.97 -7.29
CA VAL A 383 6.41 -12.06 -6.37
C VAL A 383 7.14 -11.01 -7.18
N TYR A 384 6.93 -9.75 -6.82
CA TYR A 384 7.56 -8.60 -7.45
C TYR A 384 8.31 -7.80 -6.36
N PRO A 385 9.65 -7.73 -6.42
CA PRO A 385 10.42 -6.88 -5.52
C PRO A 385 10.25 -5.43 -5.93
N TYR A 386 10.04 -4.55 -4.96
CA TYR A 386 10.05 -3.12 -5.18
C TYR A 386 10.83 -2.41 -4.09
N GLU A 387 11.64 -1.43 -4.48
CA GLU A 387 12.16 -0.44 -3.55
C GLU A 387 11.02 0.48 -3.11
N ASN A 388 11.06 0.99 -1.88
CA ASN A 388 10.02 1.84 -1.30
C ASN A 388 9.81 3.18 -2.04
N LYS A 389 10.47 3.38 -3.19
CA LYS A 389 10.23 4.45 -4.15
C LYS A 389 9.10 4.02 -5.08
N ASN A 390 7.89 4.50 -4.82
CA ASN A 390 6.76 4.30 -5.72
C ASN A 390 6.93 5.19 -6.98
N THR A 391 7.94 4.90 -7.82
CA THR A 391 8.30 5.73 -8.97
C THR A 391 7.41 5.37 -10.16
N ILE A 392 6.34 6.14 -10.33
CA ILE A 392 5.56 6.12 -11.58
C ILE A 392 6.41 6.79 -12.66
N LEU A 393 6.68 6.09 -13.77
CA LEU A 393 7.43 6.65 -14.90
C LEU A 393 6.48 7.25 -15.94
N LEU A 394 6.70 8.53 -16.24
CA LEU A 394 5.84 9.37 -17.09
C LEU A 394 6.65 9.99 -18.23
N LYS A 395 5.96 10.33 -19.32
CA LYS A 395 6.51 11.12 -20.41
C LYS A 395 7.16 12.40 -19.90
N GLY A 396 8.37 12.68 -20.36
CA GLY A 396 9.21 13.81 -19.95
C GLY A 396 10.20 13.50 -18.83
N MET A 397 10.04 12.37 -18.12
CA MET A 397 11.00 11.95 -17.09
C MET A 397 12.34 11.52 -17.68
N ARG A 398 13.39 11.59 -16.87
CA ARG A 398 14.76 11.19 -17.22
C ARG A 398 15.41 10.48 -16.05
N GLY A 399 16.22 9.46 -16.32
CA GLY A 399 16.99 8.75 -15.30
C GLY A 399 17.21 7.28 -15.63
N ASP A 400 17.90 6.59 -14.73
CA ASP A 400 18.27 5.18 -14.89
C ASP A 400 17.03 4.27 -14.93
N ASP A 401 15.97 4.59 -14.18
CA ASP A 401 14.70 3.85 -14.23
C ASP A 401 14.05 3.88 -15.62
N VAL A 402 14.24 4.98 -16.37
CA VAL A 402 13.76 5.10 -17.76
C VAL A 402 14.62 4.25 -18.70
N LEU A 403 15.94 4.16 -18.46
CA LEU A 403 16.81 3.25 -19.22
C LEU A 403 16.38 1.80 -18.99
N ILE A 404 16.13 1.41 -17.74
CA ILE A 404 15.67 0.05 -17.39
C ILE A 404 14.33 -0.25 -18.07
N LEU A 405 13.38 0.70 -18.06
CA LEU A 405 12.13 0.57 -18.80
C LEU A 405 12.35 0.40 -20.30
N GLN A 406 13.22 1.21 -20.91
CA GLN A 406 13.50 1.15 -22.34
C GLN A 406 14.16 -0.17 -22.75
N GLN A 407 15.09 -0.68 -21.93
CA GLN A 407 15.67 -2.00 -22.09
C GLN A 407 14.59 -3.09 -21.99
N ALA A 408 13.77 -3.07 -20.95
CA ALA A 408 12.71 -4.06 -20.73
C ALA A 408 11.70 -4.11 -21.89
N LEU A 409 11.27 -2.95 -22.40
CA LEU A 409 10.38 -2.85 -23.57
C LEU A 409 11.05 -3.44 -24.81
N THR A 410 12.32 -3.15 -25.03
CA THR A 410 13.06 -3.69 -26.18
C THR A 410 13.17 -5.21 -26.11
N ASP A 411 13.47 -5.75 -24.92
CA ASP A 411 13.60 -7.20 -24.69
C ASP A 411 12.30 -7.97 -24.97
N VAL A 412 11.15 -7.33 -24.72
CA VAL A 412 9.83 -7.94 -24.89
C VAL A 412 9.19 -7.64 -26.25
N GLY A 413 9.96 -7.06 -27.19
CA GLY A 413 9.53 -6.86 -28.58
C GLY A 413 8.94 -5.48 -28.90
N TYR A 414 9.14 -4.49 -28.03
CA TYR A 414 8.71 -3.10 -28.20
C TYR A 414 9.93 -2.19 -28.30
N PRO A 415 10.59 -2.14 -29.48
CA PRO A 415 11.90 -1.50 -29.62
C PRO A 415 11.82 0.01 -29.37
N VAL A 416 12.69 0.50 -28.49
CA VAL A 416 12.85 1.92 -28.14
C VAL A 416 14.33 2.26 -28.02
N GLU A 417 14.71 3.50 -28.35
CA GLU A 417 16.07 3.97 -28.10
C GLU A 417 16.31 4.17 -26.61
N GLN A 418 17.40 3.58 -26.09
CA GLN A 418 17.79 3.66 -24.69
C GLN A 418 18.50 4.98 -24.37
N THR A 419 17.74 6.06 -24.43
CA THR A 419 18.23 7.42 -24.19
C THR A 419 18.21 7.82 -22.72
N GLY A 420 17.50 7.06 -21.88
CA GLY A 420 17.19 7.42 -20.50
C GLY A 420 16.23 8.61 -20.38
N ILE A 421 15.61 9.00 -21.49
CA ILE A 421 14.60 10.06 -21.57
C ILE A 421 13.30 9.42 -22.00
N TYR A 422 12.25 9.62 -21.21
CA TYR A 422 10.92 9.10 -21.51
C TYR A 422 10.29 10.04 -22.56
N GLY A 423 10.70 9.88 -23.81
CA GLY A 423 10.24 10.67 -24.95
C GLY A 423 8.96 10.12 -25.59
N GLU A 424 8.60 10.67 -26.75
CA GLU A 424 7.43 10.25 -27.55
C GLU A 424 7.48 8.76 -27.90
N GLN A 425 8.63 8.29 -28.39
CA GLN A 425 8.79 6.90 -28.80
C GLN A 425 8.56 5.92 -27.63
N THR A 426 9.11 6.22 -26.44
CA THR A 426 8.89 5.40 -25.24
C THR A 426 7.42 5.40 -24.83
N PHE A 427 6.76 6.54 -24.90
CA PHE A 427 5.33 6.68 -24.59
C PHE A 427 4.44 5.86 -25.52
N GLU A 428 4.67 5.93 -26.83
CA GLU A 428 3.93 5.14 -27.82
C GLU A 428 4.14 3.64 -27.61
N GLN A 429 5.37 3.20 -27.34
CA GLN A 429 5.65 1.78 -27.10
C GLN A 429 5.05 1.28 -25.78
N VAL A 430 5.03 2.10 -24.72
CA VAL A 430 4.34 1.74 -23.47
C VAL A 430 2.84 1.65 -23.69
N MET A 431 2.22 2.58 -24.42
CA MET A 431 0.79 2.48 -24.74
C MET A 431 0.49 1.23 -25.57
N LYS A 432 1.32 0.91 -26.56
CA LYS A 432 1.16 -0.30 -27.37
C LYS A 432 1.24 -1.56 -26.49
N PHE A 433 2.27 -1.65 -25.66
CA PHE A 433 2.42 -2.72 -24.68
C PHE A 433 1.19 -2.84 -23.76
N GLN A 434 0.74 -1.73 -23.19
CA GLN A 434 -0.44 -1.73 -22.32
C GLN A 434 -1.68 -2.25 -23.05
N ASN A 435 -1.92 -1.78 -24.27
CA ASN A 435 -3.04 -2.23 -25.09
C ASN A 435 -2.98 -3.73 -25.39
N ASP A 436 -1.81 -4.23 -25.81
CA ASP A 436 -1.61 -5.64 -26.20
C ASP A 436 -1.85 -6.59 -25.00
N PHE A 437 -1.55 -6.13 -23.78
CA PHE A 437 -1.79 -6.86 -22.54
C PHE A 437 -3.08 -6.45 -21.79
N ARG A 438 -3.96 -5.63 -22.41
CA ARG A 438 -5.23 -5.13 -21.83
C ARG A 438 -5.06 -4.41 -20.48
N LEU A 439 -3.93 -3.74 -20.29
CA LEU A 439 -3.73 -2.78 -19.22
C LEU A 439 -4.45 -1.45 -19.55
N LEU A 440 -4.58 -0.59 -18.54
CA LEU A 440 -4.97 0.79 -18.78
C LEU A 440 -3.97 1.43 -19.76
N THR A 441 -4.46 1.85 -20.92
CA THR A 441 -3.62 2.40 -22.01
C THR A 441 -3.52 3.91 -21.83
N ASP A 442 -2.62 4.33 -20.94
CA ASP A 442 -2.40 5.72 -20.55
C ASP A 442 -0.97 6.20 -20.82
N GLY A 443 -0.08 5.30 -21.26
CA GLY A 443 1.34 5.56 -21.44
C GLY A 443 2.07 5.86 -20.13
N VAL A 444 1.45 5.52 -18.99
CA VAL A 444 2.02 5.67 -17.66
C VAL A 444 2.59 4.32 -17.23
N CYS A 445 3.91 4.27 -17.03
CA CYS A 445 4.56 3.06 -16.55
C CYS A 445 4.52 3.00 -15.01
N GLY A 446 3.33 2.68 -14.49
CA GLY A 446 3.08 2.42 -13.07
C GLY A 446 3.33 0.96 -12.67
N ILE A 447 2.92 0.61 -11.44
CA ILE A 447 3.21 -0.71 -10.84
C ILE A 447 2.66 -1.90 -11.64
N ARG A 448 1.51 -1.74 -12.31
CA ARG A 448 0.93 -2.80 -13.15
C ARG A 448 1.75 -3.06 -14.41
N THR A 449 2.16 -1.99 -15.09
CA THR A 449 3.02 -2.08 -16.27
C THR A 449 4.40 -2.62 -15.91
N ARG A 450 5.03 -2.09 -14.85
CA ARG A 450 6.34 -2.55 -14.35
C ARG A 450 6.31 -4.01 -13.89
N GLY A 451 5.30 -4.38 -13.10
CA GLY A 451 5.15 -5.74 -12.58
C GLY A 451 5.02 -6.77 -13.69
N LEU A 452 4.26 -6.45 -14.75
CA LEU A 452 4.15 -7.32 -15.92
C LEU A 452 5.44 -7.36 -16.72
N LEU A 453 6.06 -6.21 -17.05
CA LEU A 453 7.34 -6.15 -17.76
C LEU A 453 8.41 -6.97 -17.05
N TYR A 454 8.50 -6.84 -15.72
CA TYR A 454 9.39 -7.64 -14.89
C TYR A 454 9.16 -9.14 -15.09
N GLN A 455 7.92 -9.59 -15.18
CA GLN A 455 7.61 -11.01 -15.28
C GLN A 455 8.01 -11.64 -16.63
N ILE A 456 8.08 -10.83 -17.69
CA ILE A 456 8.31 -11.29 -19.07
C ILE A 456 9.66 -10.88 -19.66
N SER A 457 10.41 -9.99 -18.99
CA SER A 457 11.74 -9.53 -19.41
C SER A 457 12.86 -10.12 -18.54
N ASP A 458 14.11 -9.91 -18.97
CA ASP A 458 15.31 -10.43 -18.27
C ASP A 458 15.83 -9.47 -17.19
N ILE A 459 15.11 -8.38 -16.89
CA ILE A 459 15.56 -7.39 -15.89
C ILE A 459 15.51 -7.97 -14.47
N ALA A 460 16.53 -7.65 -13.64
CA ALA A 460 16.62 -8.16 -12.27
C ALA A 460 15.64 -7.45 -11.32
N HIS A 461 15.51 -6.12 -11.42
CA HIS A 461 14.53 -5.31 -10.69
C HIS A 461 14.44 -3.93 -11.36
N PHE A 462 13.41 -3.17 -11.02
CA PHE A 462 13.39 -1.73 -11.28
C PHE A 462 13.73 -1.03 -9.97
N SER A 463 14.74 -0.15 -9.99
CA SER A 463 15.23 0.62 -8.85
C SER A 463 14.23 1.67 -8.30
#